data_AF-A0A8T4UM56-F1
#
_entry.id   AF-A0A8T4UM56-F1
#
_cell.length_a   1.000
_cell.length_b   1.000
_cell.length_c   1.000
_cell.angle_alpha   90.00
_cell.angle_beta   90.00
_cell.angle_gamma   90.00
#
_symmetry.space_group_name_H-M   'P 1'
#
loop_
_entity.id
_entity.type
_entity.pdbx_description
1 polymer ?
#
loop_
_entity_poly.entity_id
_entity_poly.type
_entity_poly.pdbx_seq_one_letter_code
_entity_poly.pdbx_strand_id
1 'polypeptide(L)'
;MPKKVVTLEAKERVYDPAKYTSYVKQSSRILYWLALLLMVVLNFLTFLLLAPLAVFLDSIQRHALVGVIGLLFGLVFNFLVQDIEHLEPKHHYFAALLIPLVAAVNLFIMTFLVNALRGIWELPLTGGAVSESLAYAIMFIIPYLATLLRGKKTTSRTQ
;
A
#
# COMPACT_ATOMS: atom_id res chain seq x y z
N MET A 1 -68.82 -7.66 9.31
CA MET A 1 -67.74 -7.07 8.50
C MET A 1 -66.71 -8.15 8.19
N PRO A 2 -66.50 -8.54 6.92
CA PRO A 2 -65.55 -9.59 6.57
C PRO A 2 -64.11 -9.09 6.67
N LYS A 3 -63.27 -9.80 7.45
CA LYS A 3 -61.82 -9.59 7.51
C LYS A 3 -61.21 -10.00 6.16
N LYS A 4 -60.69 -9.02 5.42
CA LYS A 4 -59.80 -9.29 4.28
C LYS A 4 -58.54 -9.95 4.82
N VAL A 5 -58.42 -11.26 4.60
CA VAL A 5 -57.17 -11.98 4.78
C VAL A 5 -56.25 -11.49 3.68
N VAL A 6 -55.34 -10.58 4.04
CA VAL A 6 -54.24 -10.16 3.16
C VAL A 6 -53.30 -11.35 3.10
N THR A 7 -53.48 -12.20 2.09
CA THR A 7 -52.48 -13.16 1.67
C THR A 7 -51.28 -12.37 1.18
N LEU A 8 -50.36 -12.11 2.10
CA LEU A 8 -49.00 -11.71 1.79
C LEU A 8 -48.40 -12.89 1.04
N GLU A 9 -48.55 -12.90 -0.27
CA GLU A 9 -47.69 -13.70 -1.13
C GLU A 9 -46.28 -13.24 -0.86
N ALA A 10 -45.62 -13.98 0.03
CA ALA A 10 -44.20 -13.92 0.25
C ALA A 10 -43.59 -14.23 -1.12
N LYS A 11 -43.30 -13.15 -1.86
CA LYS A 11 -42.53 -13.15 -3.08
C LYS A 11 -41.17 -13.71 -2.68
N GLU A 12 -41.05 -15.04 -2.71
CA GLU A 12 -39.80 -15.75 -2.60
C GLU A 12 -38.88 -15.07 -3.61
N ARG A 13 -37.99 -14.23 -3.10
CA ARG A 13 -36.91 -13.69 -3.92
C ARG A 13 -36.08 -14.92 -4.25
N VAL A 14 -36.36 -15.52 -5.40
CA VAL A 14 -35.55 -16.59 -5.98
C VAL A 14 -34.13 -16.05 -6.00
N TYR A 15 -33.36 -16.50 -5.01
CA TYR A 15 -31.96 -16.15 -4.86
C TYR A 15 -31.28 -16.82 -6.03
N ASP A 16 -30.89 -16.03 -7.02
CA ASP A 16 -30.14 -16.51 -8.18
C ASP A 16 -28.64 -16.49 -7.79
N PRO A 17 -28.05 -17.65 -7.43
CA PRO A 17 -26.66 -17.72 -6.96
C PRO A 17 -25.68 -17.27 -8.06
N ALA A 18 -26.06 -17.35 -9.34
CA ALA A 18 -25.20 -16.93 -10.45
C ALA A 18 -25.05 -15.40 -10.51
N LYS A 19 -26.12 -14.65 -10.21
CA LYS A 19 -26.00 -13.18 -10.12
C LYS A 19 -25.19 -12.75 -8.91
N TYR A 20 -25.38 -13.37 -7.75
CA TYR A 20 -24.66 -12.98 -6.52
C TYR A 20 -23.14 -13.10 -6.67
N THR A 21 -22.66 -14.20 -7.24
CA THR A 21 -21.22 -14.45 -7.43
C THR A 21 -20.57 -13.42 -8.39
N SER A 22 -21.28 -12.98 -9.43
CA SER A 22 -20.77 -11.96 -10.35
C SER A 22 -20.66 -10.57 -9.70
N TYR A 23 -21.60 -10.18 -8.84
CA TYR A 23 -21.54 -8.89 -8.14
C TYR A 23 -20.39 -8.85 -7.13
N VAL A 24 -20.21 -9.90 -6.34
CA VAL A 24 -19.13 -10.00 -5.35
C VAL A 24 -17.75 -9.86 -6.02
N LYS A 25 -17.57 -10.46 -7.20
CA LYS A 25 -16.30 -10.41 -7.94
C LYS A 25 -16.00 -9.03 -8.54
N GLN A 26 -17.01 -8.27 -8.98
CA GLN A 26 -16.79 -6.91 -9.47
C GLN A 26 -16.50 -5.94 -8.32
N SER A 27 -17.22 -6.08 -7.20
CA SER A 27 -17.01 -5.25 -6.01
C SER A 27 -15.61 -5.44 -5.42
N SER A 28 -15.09 -6.67 -5.34
CA SER A 28 -13.74 -6.93 -4.86
C SER A 28 -12.67 -6.26 -5.73
N ARG A 29 -12.86 -6.25 -7.06
CA ARG A 29 -11.94 -5.59 -7.99
C ARG A 29 -11.91 -4.06 -7.83
N ILE A 30 -13.05 -3.42 -7.61
CA ILE A 30 -13.10 -1.96 -7.38
C ILE A 30 -12.45 -1.61 -6.04
N LEU A 31 -12.77 -2.36 -4.98
CA LEU A 31 -12.17 -2.18 -3.66
C LEU A 31 -10.64 -2.35 -3.72
N TYR A 32 -10.15 -3.29 -4.53
CA TYR A 32 -8.72 -3.47 -4.79
C TYR A 32 -8.06 -2.19 -5.34
N TRP A 33 -8.58 -1.64 -6.44
CA TRP A 33 -8.00 -0.44 -7.04
C TRP A 33 -8.08 0.77 -6.11
N LEU A 34 -9.16 0.88 -5.34
CA LEU A 34 -9.35 1.97 -4.40
C LEU A 34 -8.41 1.87 -3.19
N ALA A 35 -8.22 0.67 -2.62
CA ALA A 35 -7.28 0.46 -1.53
C ALA A 35 -5.84 0.74 -1.95
N LEU A 36 -5.47 0.29 -3.16
CA LEU A 36 -4.15 0.52 -3.75
C LEU A 36 -3.92 2.02 -4.01
N LEU A 37 -4.89 2.71 -4.61
CA LEU A 37 -4.84 4.16 -4.82
C LEU A 37 -4.71 4.91 -3.49
N LEU A 38 -5.54 4.57 -2.51
CA LEU A 38 -5.54 5.18 -1.18
C LEU A 38 -4.18 5.03 -0.51
N MET A 39 -3.56 3.85 -0.63
CA MET A 39 -2.25 3.58 -0.03
C MET A 39 -1.14 4.39 -0.70
N VAL A 40 -1.17 4.55 -2.03
CA VAL A 40 -0.24 5.44 -2.73
C VAL A 40 -0.40 6.89 -2.25
N VAL A 41 -1.65 7.37 -2.11
CA VAL A 41 -1.95 8.71 -1.61
C VAL A 41 -1.49 8.91 -0.17
N LEU A 42 -1.77 7.97 0.74
CA LEU A 42 -1.34 8.04 2.15
C LEU A 42 0.18 8.05 2.28
N ASN A 43 0.85 7.24 1.48
CA ASN A 43 2.30 7.22 1.45
C ASN A 43 2.88 8.55 0.90
N PHE A 44 2.26 9.16 -0.12
CA PHE A 44 2.65 10.50 -0.58
C PHE A 44 2.43 11.57 0.51
N LEU A 45 1.28 11.55 1.16
CA LEU A 45 0.94 12.47 2.25
C LEU A 45 1.94 12.36 3.39
N THR A 46 2.43 11.15 3.67
CA THR A 46 3.45 10.92 4.69
C THR A 46 4.73 11.69 4.39
N PHE A 47 5.20 11.72 3.14
CA PHE A 47 6.38 12.51 2.78
C PHE A 47 6.17 14.00 2.94
N LEU A 48 4.98 14.49 2.58
CA LEU A 48 4.64 15.90 2.74
C LEU A 48 4.70 16.31 4.22
N LEU A 49 4.26 15.42 5.11
CA LEU A 49 4.33 15.62 6.57
C LEU A 49 5.73 15.41 7.14
N LEU A 50 6.49 14.46 6.58
CA LEU A 50 7.84 14.14 7.07
C LEU A 50 8.87 15.20 6.68
N ALA A 51 8.71 15.83 5.52
CA ALA A 51 9.67 16.77 4.97
C ALA A 51 9.98 17.96 5.91
N PRO A 52 9.00 18.69 6.47
CA PRO A 52 9.30 19.75 7.44
C PRO A 52 9.89 19.19 8.73
N LEU A 53 9.44 18.02 9.21
CA LEU A 53 9.97 17.40 10.42
C LEU A 53 11.44 16.98 10.25
N ALA A 54 11.80 16.48 9.06
CA ALA A 54 13.13 16.02 8.73
C ALA A 54 14.18 17.14 8.80
N VAL A 55 13.78 18.39 8.50
CA VAL A 55 14.67 19.56 8.58
C VAL A 55 15.14 19.84 10.00
N PHE A 56 14.33 19.54 11.01
CA PHE A 56 14.66 19.80 12.43
C PHE A 56 15.47 18.68 13.10
N LEU A 57 15.76 17.59 12.39
CA LEU A 57 16.42 16.41 12.95
C LEU A 57 17.88 16.30 12.51
N ASP A 58 18.71 15.79 13.42
CA ASP A 58 20.10 15.43 13.13
C ASP A 58 20.18 14.34 12.04
N SER A 59 21.34 14.24 11.38
CA SER A 59 21.56 13.29 10.29
C SER A 59 21.17 11.84 10.66
N ILE A 60 21.60 11.36 11.83
CA ILE A 60 21.30 9.99 12.30
C ILE A 60 19.81 9.84 12.62
N GLN A 61 19.24 10.81 13.34
CA GLN A 61 17.83 10.77 13.74
C GLN A 61 16.90 10.79 12.52
N ARG A 62 17.23 11.60 11.51
CA ARG A 62 16.50 11.69 10.26
C ARG A 62 16.56 10.37 9.48
N HIS A 63 17.73 9.74 9.35
CA HIS A 63 17.84 8.43 8.69
C HIS A 63 17.06 7.34 9.45
N ALA A 64 17.13 7.34 10.78
CA ALA A 64 16.38 6.41 11.61
C ALA A 64 14.86 6.61 11.44
N LEU A 65 14.38 7.86 11.49
CA LEU A 65 12.97 8.19 11.30
C LEU A 65 12.48 7.74 9.91
N VAL A 66 13.17 8.15 8.86
CA VAL A 66 12.83 7.80 7.47
C VAL A 66 12.84 6.29 7.27
N GLY A 67 13.83 5.60 7.84
CA GLY A 67 13.93 4.14 7.77
C GLY A 67 12.79 3.43 8.49
N VAL A 68 12.44 3.86 9.71
CA VAL A 68 11.31 3.30 10.46
C VAL A 68 9.99 3.51 9.72
N ILE A 69 9.76 4.71 9.19
CA ILE A 69 8.55 5.01 8.42
C ILE A 69 8.49 4.18 7.14
N GLY A 70 9.60 4.07 6.40
CA GLY A 70 9.69 3.22 5.22
C GLY A 70 9.38 1.77 5.55
N LEU A 71 9.92 1.24 6.65
CA LEU A 71 9.64 -0.11 7.11
C LEU A 71 8.16 -0.32 7.46
N LEU A 72 7.56 0.61 8.20
CA LEU A 72 6.14 0.55 8.57
C LEU A 72 5.24 0.57 7.32
N PHE A 73 5.48 1.50 6.39
CA PHE A 73 4.71 1.54 5.14
C PHE A 73 4.94 0.30 4.28
N GLY A 74 6.17 -0.20 4.22
CA GLY A 74 6.49 -1.46 3.54
C GLY A 74 5.73 -2.64 4.12
N LEU A 75 5.57 -2.71 5.45
CA LEU A 75 4.78 -3.73 6.13
C LEU A 75 3.28 -3.63 5.77
N VAL A 76 2.70 -2.42 5.82
CA VAL A 76 1.30 -2.22 5.46
C VAL A 76 1.05 -2.53 3.98
N PHE A 77 1.94 -2.12 3.09
CA PHE A 77 1.87 -2.48 1.66
C PHE A 77 1.99 -3.98 1.44
N ASN A 78 2.94 -4.64 2.11
CA ASN A 78 3.09 -6.08 2.01
C ASN A 78 1.83 -6.80 2.53
N PHE A 79 1.26 -6.39 3.65
CA PHE A 79 0.03 -6.97 4.18
C PHE A 79 -1.13 -6.83 3.19
N LEU A 80 -1.31 -5.62 2.63
CA LEU A 80 -2.32 -5.37 1.61
C LEU A 80 -2.14 -6.28 0.39
N VAL A 81 -0.90 -6.41 -0.10
CA VAL A 81 -0.58 -7.27 -1.24
C VAL A 81 -0.88 -8.74 -0.93
N GLN A 82 -0.57 -9.22 0.27
CA GLN A 82 -0.83 -10.60 0.67
C GLN A 82 -2.33 -10.91 0.79
N ASP A 83 -3.11 -9.98 1.34
CA ASP A 83 -4.57 -10.09 1.40
C ASP A 83 -5.18 -10.12 0.00
N ILE A 84 -4.64 -9.33 -0.92
CA ILE A 84 -5.08 -9.30 -2.32
C ILE A 84 -4.70 -10.59 -3.06
N GLU A 85 -3.50 -11.11 -2.83
CA GLU A 85 -3.01 -12.30 -3.50
C GLU A 85 -3.90 -13.53 -3.21
N HIS A 86 -4.47 -13.60 -2.00
CA HIS A 86 -5.44 -14.63 -1.64
C HIS A 86 -6.73 -14.59 -2.48
N LEU A 87 -7.11 -13.42 -3.01
CA LEU A 87 -8.35 -13.24 -3.75
C LEU A 87 -8.22 -13.62 -5.23
N GLU A 88 -7.07 -13.32 -5.87
CA GLU A 88 -6.84 -13.64 -7.29
C GLU A 88 -5.35 -13.95 -7.58
N PRO A 89 -4.95 -15.24 -7.68
CA PRO A 89 -3.54 -15.64 -7.83
C PRO A 89 -2.89 -15.21 -9.16
N LYS A 90 -3.69 -14.82 -10.16
CA LYS A 90 -3.17 -14.31 -11.45
C LYS A 90 -2.51 -12.93 -11.35
N HIS A 91 -2.73 -12.19 -10.25
CA HIS A 91 -2.24 -10.81 -10.11
C HIS A 91 -0.91 -10.68 -9.35
N HIS A 92 -0.26 -11.80 -9.00
CA HIS A 92 1.01 -11.78 -8.23
C HIS A 92 2.12 -10.95 -8.88
N TYR A 93 2.29 -11.05 -10.21
CA TYR A 93 3.30 -10.29 -10.95
C TYR A 93 3.06 -8.77 -10.92
N PHE A 94 1.80 -8.34 -10.88
CA PHE A 94 1.47 -6.92 -10.85
C PHE A 94 1.89 -6.30 -9.52
N ALA A 95 1.61 -6.99 -8.40
CA ALA A 95 2.02 -6.54 -7.08
C ALA A 95 3.56 -6.49 -6.95
N ALA A 96 4.26 -7.49 -7.51
CA ALA A 96 5.72 -7.53 -7.53
C ALA A 96 6.35 -6.32 -8.26
N LEU A 97 5.70 -5.80 -9.30
CA LEU A 97 6.15 -4.62 -10.03
C LEU A 97 5.72 -3.31 -9.35
N LEU A 98 4.53 -3.30 -8.72
CA LEU A 98 3.95 -2.12 -8.12
C LEU A 98 4.78 -1.60 -6.94
N ILE A 99 5.23 -2.49 -6.04
CA ILE A 99 5.99 -2.13 -4.85
C ILE A 99 7.28 -1.34 -5.20
N PRO A 100 8.19 -1.84 -6.06
CA PRO A 100 9.38 -1.09 -6.44
C PRO A 100 9.06 0.17 -7.23
N LEU A 101 7.98 0.18 -8.03
CA LEU A 101 7.53 1.37 -8.74
C LEU A 101 7.10 2.48 -7.76
N VAL A 102 6.29 2.14 -6.76
CA VAL A 102 5.87 3.08 -5.71
C VAL A 102 7.09 3.58 -4.93
N ALA A 103 8.03 2.71 -4.57
CA ALA A 103 9.26 3.10 -3.92
C ALA A 103 10.11 4.07 -4.77
N ALA A 104 10.21 3.85 -6.09
CA ALA A 104 10.94 4.72 -6.99
C ALA A 104 10.29 6.11 -7.14
N VAL A 105 8.96 6.15 -7.29
CA VAL A 105 8.19 7.40 -7.33
C VAL A 105 8.38 8.19 -6.03
N ASN A 106 8.35 7.50 -4.89
CA ASN A 106 8.59 8.11 -3.58
C ASN A 106 10.00 8.69 -3.46
N LEU A 107 11.00 7.95 -3.91
CA LEU A 107 12.40 8.38 -3.90
C LEU A 107 12.55 9.70 -4.68
N PHE A 108 11.95 9.76 -5.88
CA PHE A 108 11.96 10.95 -6.72
C PHE A 108 11.26 12.13 -6.04
N ILE A 109 10.05 11.93 -5.53
CA ILE A 109 9.24 12.97 -4.88
C ILE A 109 9.93 13.49 -3.62
N MET A 110 10.44 12.61 -2.77
CA MET A 110 11.12 12.98 -1.53
C MET A 110 12.37 13.82 -1.84
N THR A 111 13.17 13.38 -2.81
CA THR A 111 14.37 14.12 -3.23
C THR A 111 14.01 15.50 -3.76
N PHE A 112 12.98 15.58 -4.61
CA PHE A 112 12.50 16.84 -5.16
C PHE A 112 11.99 17.79 -4.06
N LEU A 113 11.14 17.29 -3.16
CA LEU A 113 10.51 18.09 -2.11
C LEU A 113 11.55 18.62 -1.12
N VAL A 114 12.49 17.77 -0.68
CA VAL A 114 13.57 18.18 0.23
C VAL A 114 14.45 19.24 -0.44
N ASN A 115 14.80 19.08 -1.73
CA ASN A 115 15.58 20.07 -2.45
C ASN A 115 14.82 21.40 -2.64
N ALA A 116 13.52 21.35 -2.92
CA ALA A 116 12.67 22.53 -3.03
C ALA A 116 12.61 23.30 -1.69
N LEU A 117 12.39 22.59 -0.58
CA LEU A 117 12.36 23.18 0.76
C LEU A 117 13.73 23.78 1.16
N ARG A 118 14.83 23.12 0.79
CA ARG A 118 16.18 23.67 0.98
C ARG A 118 16.38 25.00 0.25
N GLY A 119 15.90 25.10 -0.99
CA GLY A 119 15.97 26.34 -1.77
C GLY A 119 15.14 27.49 -1.16
N ILE A 120 14.04 27.17 -0.48
CA ILE A 120 13.17 28.15 0.18
C ILE A 120 13.76 28.62 1.52
N TRP A 121 14.41 27.73 2.27
CA TRP A 121 14.89 27.99 3.63
C TRP A 121 16.41 28.21 3.77
N GLU A 122 17.15 28.22 2.66
CA GLU A 122 18.61 28.44 2.61
C GLU A 122 19.41 27.53 3.59
N LEU A 123 18.93 26.32 3.82
CA LEU A 123 19.50 25.41 4.82
C LEU A 123 20.86 24.85 4.38
N PRO A 124 21.83 24.70 5.30
CA PRO A 124 23.13 24.11 4.99
C PRO A 124 22.99 22.64 4.58
N LEU A 125 23.84 22.21 3.64
CA LEU A 125 23.85 20.87 3.02
C LEU A 125 24.33 19.75 3.96
N THR A 126 23.71 19.62 5.13
CA THR A 126 24.03 18.57 6.13
C THR A 126 23.30 17.27 5.79
N GLY A 127 23.72 16.63 4.70
CA GLY A 127 23.20 15.33 4.22
C GLY A 127 22.56 15.40 2.84
N GLY A 128 22.61 14.29 2.09
CA GLY A 128 22.05 14.20 0.74
C GLY A 128 20.61 13.68 0.78
N ALA A 129 19.67 14.42 0.19
CA ALA A 129 18.28 13.95 0.03
C ALA A 129 18.18 12.55 -0.61
N VAL A 130 19.17 12.25 -1.47
CA VAL A 130 19.35 10.92 -2.08
C VAL A 130 19.60 9.82 -1.04
N SER A 131 20.44 10.04 -0.03
CA SER A 131 20.74 8.98 0.96
C SER A 131 19.52 8.64 1.83
N GLU A 132 18.76 9.66 2.22
CA GLU A 132 17.52 9.50 2.99
C GLU A 132 16.46 8.75 2.17
N SER A 133 16.30 9.14 0.90
CA SER A 133 15.37 8.50 -0.03
C SER A 133 15.74 7.04 -0.34
N LEU A 134 17.04 6.72 -0.37
CA LEU A 134 17.52 5.35 -0.55
C LEU A 134 17.28 4.50 0.70
N ALA A 135 17.54 5.06 1.89
CA ALA A 135 17.23 4.41 3.16
C ALA A 135 15.73 4.08 3.27
N TYR A 136 14.86 5.02 2.87
CA TYR A 136 13.42 4.77 2.77
C TYR A 136 13.12 3.60 1.84
N ALA A 137 13.60 3.64 0.59
CA ALA A 137 13.29 2.65 -0.42
C ALA A 137 13.75 1.24 0.00
N ILE A 138 14.94 1.12 0.56
CA ILE A 138 15.47 -0.15 1.08
C ILE A 138 14.55 -0.67 2.19
N MET A 139 14.24 0.16 3.19
CA MET A 139 13.40 -0.25 4.31
C MET A 139 11.97 -0.60 3.89
N PHE A 140 11.44 0.09 2.88
CA PHE A 140 10.12 -0.17 2.30
C PHE A 140 10.05 -1.51 1.56
N ILE A 141 11.12 -1.90 0.87
CA ILE A 141 11.18 -3.14 0.08
C ILE A 141 11.43 -4.37 0.98
N ILE A 142 12.12 -4.22 2.11
CA ILE A 142 12.50 -5.32 3.01
C ILE A 142 11.32 -6.25 3.40
N PRO A 143 10.16 -5.75 3.87
CA PRO A 143 9.02 -6.58 4.24
C PRO A 143 8.56 -7.51 3.12
N TYR A 144 8.49 -6.99 1.89
CA TYR A 144 8.08 -7.76 0.72
C TYR A 144 9.13 -8.80 0.30
N LEU A 145 10.42 -8.44 0.33
CA LEU A 145 11.47 -9.42 0.08
C LEU A 145 11.45 -10.55 1.11
N ALA A 146 11.22 -10.22 2.38
CA ALA A 146 11.15 -11.21 3.45
C ALA A 146 10.01 -12.22 3.22
N THR A 147 8.85 -11.78 2.73
CA THR A 147 7.72 -12.66 2.44
C THR A 147 7.94 -13.48 1.17
N LEU A 148 8.51 -12.88 0.12
CA LEU A 148 8.90 -13.58 -1.10
C LEU A 148 9.89 -14.72 -0.84
N LEU A 149 10.91 -14.47 0.01
CA LEU A 149 11.90 -15.48 0.40
C LEU A 149 11.31 -16.59 1.28
N ARG A 150 10.30 -16.29 2.10
CA ARG A 150 9.58 -17.28 2.91
C ARG A 150 8.69 -18.18 2.06
N GLY A 151 7.95 -17.61 1.10
CA GLY A 151 7.05 -18.36 0.21
C GLY A 151 7.76 -19.47 -0.58
N LYS A 152 9.02 -19.23 -0.99
CA LYS A 152 9.83 -20.21 -1.75
C LYS A 152 10.17 -21.49 -0.96
N LYS A 153 10.15 -21.45 0.39
CA LYS A 153 10.50 -22.60 1.24
C LYS A 153 9.35 -23.58 1.44
N THR A 154 8.10 -23.17 1.26
CA THR A 154 6.93 -24.02 1.56
C THR A 154 6.58 -24.96 0.41
N THR A 155 6.91 -24.60 -0.84
CA THR A 155 6.60 -25.41 -2.03
C THR A 155 7.50 -26.64 -2.20
N SER A 156 8.60 -26.77 -1.46
CA SER A 156 9.55 -27.90 -1.59
C SER A 156 9.26 -29.08 -0.64
N ARG A 157 8.21 -29.02 0.19
CA ARG A 157 7.85 -30.10 1.15
C ARG A 157 6.64 -30.94 0.73
N THR A 158 6.09 -30.70 -0.46
CA THR A 158 4.89 -31.39 -0.97
C THR A 158 5.13 -32.07 -2.33
N GLN A 159 6.35 -32.55 -2.55
CA GLN A 159 6.65 -33.52 -3.61
C GLN A 159 7.21 -34.79 -2.98
#